data_AF-A0AA41VDX8-F1
#
_entry.id   AF-A0AA41VDX8-F1
#
_cell.length_a   1.000
_cell.length_b   1.000
_cell.length_c   1.000
_cell.angle_alpha   90.00
_cell.angle_beta   90.00
_cell.angle_gamma   90.00
#
_symmetry.space_group_name_H-M   'P 1'
#
loop_
_entity.id
_entity.type
_entity.pdbx_description
1 polymer ?
#
loop_
_entity_poly.entity_id
_entity_poly.type
_entity_poly.pdbx_seq_one_letter_code
_entity_poly.pdbx_strand_id
1 'polypeptide(L)'
;MKVIQETRLKFGRFFFRFPEGESAADVYDRVASFLESLWRDIHYNRLQQDESDEEVNLVIVSHGCSARVFLMKWFGWTVEQFEYLNNFDNGEIRIMELGSGGEYSLSVHHSDEELEKWGLSAEMIADQKWRLTASKGERNESCSWYLDGFFDHLQRSSDDNNNDADV
;
A
#
# COMPACT_ATOMS: atom_id res chain seq x y z
N MET A 1 7.51 -2.85 29.90
CA MET A 1 7.66 -3.04 28.43
C MET A 1 6.97 -4.31 27.91
N LYS A 2 7.15 -5.50 28.52
CA LYS A 2 6.54 -6.75 28.02
C LYS A 2 5.01 -6.71 27.87
N VAL A 3 4.29 -6.22 28.89
CA VAL A 3 2.82 -6.10 28.84
C VAL A 3 2.33 -5.23 27.68
N ILE A 4 3.02 -4.12 27.40
CA ILE A 4 2.68 -3.21 26.29
C ILE A 4 2.91 -3.88 24.93
N GLN A 5 3.98 -4.66 24.79
CA GLN A 5 4.26 -5.42 23.57
C GLN A 5 3.24 -6.55 23.35
N GLU A 6 2.83 -7.26 24.40
CA GLU A 6 1.80 -8.29 24.32
C GLU A 6 0.42 -7.70 23.95
N THR A 7 0.04 -6.57 24.54
CA THR A 7 -1.20 -5.88 24.16
C THR A 7 -1.14 -5.38 22.72
N ARG A 8 0.01 -4.87 22.28
CA ARG A 8 0.23 -4.45 20.88
C ARG A 8 0.05 -5.59 19.89
N LEU A 9 0.58 -6.77 20.21
CA LEU A 9 0.43 -7.95 19.36
C LEU A 9 -1.04 -8.42 19.27
N LYS A 10 -1.82 -8.24 20.33
CA LYS A 10 -3.25 -8.58 20.33
C LYS A 10 -4.11 -7.59 19.55
N PHE A 11 -3.78 -6.31 19.58
CA PHE A 11 -4.56 -5.24 18.92
C PHE A 11 -4.15 -5.01 17.45
N GLY A 12 -2.95 -5.41 17.05
CA GLY A 12 -2.37 -5.09 15.75
C GLY A 12 -1.51 -3.82 15.82
N ARG A 13 -0.40 -3.82 15.08
CA ARG A 13 0.59 -2.73 15.06
C ARG A 13 0.04 -1.46 14.44
N PHE A 14 -0.98 -1.56 13.58
CA PHE A 14 -1.53 -0.42 12.85
C PHE A 14 -2.39 0.48 13.75
N PHE A 15 -3.33 -0.11 14.49
CA PHE A 15 -4.26 0.62 15.35
C PHE A 15 -3.78 0.80 16.79
N PHE A 16 -2.79 0.02 17.24
CA PHE A 16 -2.30 0.15 18.60
C PHE A 16 -1.64 1.51 18.83
N ARG A 17 -2.17 2.27 19.80
CA ARG A 17 -1.63 3.55 20.26
C ARG A 17 -0.93 3.38 21.60
N PHE A 18 0.32 3.84 21.69
CA PHE A 18 1.02 3.89 22.98
C PHE A 18 0.41 4.97 23.89
N PRO A 19 0.47 4.83 25.22
CA PRO A 19 0.09 5.91 26.13
C PRO A 19 0.87 7.18 25.81
N GLU A 20 0.18 8.30 25.61
CA GLU A 20 0.75 9.59 25.15
C GLU A 20 1.52 9.53 23.81
N GLY A 21 1.34 8.45 23.05
CA GLY A 21 1.99 8.23 21.76
C GLY A 21 1.00 8.18 20.62
N GLU A 22 1.52 7.82 19.46
CA GLU A 22 0.76 7.72 18.21
C GLU A 22 0.66 6.26 17.74
N SER A 23 -0.37 6.00 16.95
CA SER A 23 -0.56 4.75 16.21
C SER A 23 -0.08 4.90 14.76
N ALA A 24 0.05 3.79 14.02
CA ALA A 24 0.36 3.89 12.59
C ALA A 24 -0.80 4.49 11.79
N ALA A 25 -2.05 4.34 12.26
CA ALA A 25 -3.21 5.03 11.70
C ALA A 25 -3.08 6.56 11.78
N ASP A 26 -2.59 7.09 12.91
CA ASP A 26 -2.32 8.53 13.05
C ASP A 26 -1.23 9.02 12.08
N VAL A 27 -0.23 8.16 11.82
CA VAL A 27 0.81 8.43 10.81
C VAL A 27 0.24 8.36 9.40
N TYR A 28 -0.71 7.46 9.13
CA TYR A 28 -1.35 7.29 7.83
C TYR A 28 -2.05 8.56 7.36
N ASP A 29 -2.77 9.24 8.25
CA ASP A 29 -3.46 10.50 7.91
C ASP A 29 -2.48 11.61 7.49
N ARG A 30 -1.33 11.68 8.16
CA ARG A 30 -0.28 12.66 7.81
C ARG A 30 0.42 12.31 6.50
N VAL A 31 0.72 11.03 6.29
CA VAL A 31 1.31 10.54 5.04
C VAL A 31 0.34 10.77 3.87
N ALA A 32 -0.95 10.54 4.06
CA ALA A 32 -1.97 10.85 3.05
C ALA A 32 -1.95 12.35 2.70
N SER A 33 -1.94 13.23 3.71
CA SER A 33 -1.88 14.68 3.49
C SER A 33 -0.60 15.12 2.76
N PHE A 34 0.54 14.48 3.07
CA PHE A 34 1.80 14.69 2.37
C PHE A 34 1.70 14.28 0.91
N LEU A 35 1.15 13.10 0.63
CA LEU A 35 0.99 12.58 -0.73
C LEU A 35 0.10 13.46 -1.59
N GLU A 36 -1.01 13.97 -1.07
CA GLU A 36 -1.86 14.93 -1.80
C GLU A 36 -1.09 16.18 -2.21
N SER A 37 -0.21 16.67 -1.33
CA SER A 37 0.64 17.82 -1.64
C SER A 37 1.73 17.49 -2.65
N LEU A 38 2.34 16.32 -2.52
CA LEU A 38 3.36 15.84 -3.45
C LEU A 38 2.78 15.65 -4.87
N TRP A 39 1.63 14.99 -4.99
CA TRP A 39 0.93 14.81 -6.26
C TRP A 39 0.59 16.13 -6.92
N ARG A 40 0.13 17.11 -6.14
CA ARG A 40 -0.14 18.46 -6.64
C ARG A 40 1.13 19.14 -7.16
N ASP A 41 2.24 19.02 -6.44
CA ASP A 41 3.51 19.63 -6.84
C ASP A 41 4.10 18.97 -8.09
N ILE A 42 3.95 17.65 -8.23
CA ILE A 42 4.26 16.90 -9.46
C ILE A 42 3.36 17.37 -10.60
N HIS A 43 2.04 17.45 -10.38
CA HIS A 43 1.07 17.80 -11.43
C HIS A 43 1.27 19.22 -11.98
N TYR A 44 1.65 20.17 -11.13
CA TYR A 44 1.93 21.55 -11.54
C TYR A 44 3.39 21.78 -11.94
N ASN A 45 4.18 20.72 -12.14
CA ASN A 45 5.60 20.79 -12.50
C ASN A 45 6.42 21.72 -11.57
N ARG A 46 6.03 21.84 -10.30
CA ARG A 46 6.69 22.75 -9.33
C ARG A 46 8.07 22.25 -8.90
N LEU A 47 8.39 21.00 -9.23
CA LEU A 47 9.64 20.33 -8.89
C LEU A 47 10.67 20.37 -10.02
N GLN A 48 10.27 20.79 -11.23
CA GLN A 48 11.19 21.01 -12.34
C GLN A 48 11.98 22.30 -12.08
N GLN A 49 13.31 22.20 -12.03
CA GLN A 49 14.18 23.35 -11.79
C GLN A 49 14.47 24.12 -13.09
N ASP A 50 14.47 23.45 -14.24
CA ASP A 50 14.76 24.00 -15.56
C ASP A 50 13.69 23.61 -16.57
N GLU A 51 13.60 24.33 -17.69
CA GLU A 51 12.69 24.04 -18.83
C GLU A 51 13.11 22.80 -19.65
N SER A 52 14.19 22.12 -19.25
CA SER A 52 14.59 20.85 -19.85
C SER A 52 13.61 19.73 -19.46
N ASP A 53 13.25 18.88 -20.42
CA ASP A 53 12.44 17.66 -20.23
C ASP A 53 13.17 16.57 -19.39
N GLU A 54 13.95 16.95 -18.38
CA GLU A 54 14.64 16.02 -17.50
C GLU A 54 13.65 15.37 -16.52
N GLU A 55 13.81 14.06 -16.35
CA GLU A 55 12.99 13.26 -15.45
C GLU A 55 13.28 13.62 -13.98
N VAL A 56 12.23 13.97 -13.24
CA VAL A 56 12.34 14.31 -11.81
C VAL A 56 12.35 13.03 -10.98
N ASN A 57 13.50 12.75 -10.35
CA ASN A 57 13.65 11.66 -9.39
C ASN A 57 13.45 12.18 -7.96
N LEU A 58 12.62 11.48 -7.18
CA LEU A 58 12.31 11.85 -5.80
C LEU A 58 12.98 10.91 -4.80
N VAL A 59 13.71 11.48 -3.84
CA VAL A 59 14.31 10.74 -2.72
C VAL A 59 13.61 11.13 -1.43
N ILE A 60 12.97 10.16 -0.79
CA ILE A 60 12.25 10.34 0.47
C ILE A 60 13.05 9.67 1.60
N VAL A 61 13.59 10.46 2.52
CA VAL A 61 14.31 9.97 3.70
C VAL A 61 13.35 10.01 4.90
N SER A 62 13.11 8.84 5.52
CA SER A 62 12.12 8.73 6.60
C SER A 62 12.48 7.62 7.61
N HIS A 63 11.55 7.35 8.53
CA HIS A 63 11.65 6.28 9.53
C HIS A 63 10.89 5.03 9.10
N GLY A 64 11.25 3.86 9.63
CA GLY A 64 10.67 2.59 9.21
C GLY A 64 9.15 2.46 9.37
N CYS A 65 8.52 3.10 10.36
CA CYS A 65 7.06 3.13 10.46
C CYS A 65 6.44 3.96 9.33
N SER A 66 6.91 5.20 9.18
CA SER A 66 6.43 6.15 8.16
C SER A 66 6.65 5.64 6.74
N ALA A 67 7.79 4.99 6.46
CA ALA A 67 8.08 4.41 5.15
C ALA A 67 7.13 3.26 4.79
N ARG A 68 6.80 2.38 5.74
CA ARG A 68 5.80 1.33 5.50
C ARG A 68 4.40 1.90 5.29
N VAL A 69 4.04 2.92 6.07
CA VAL A 69 2.75 3.62 5.92
C VAL A 69 2.69 4.35 4.57
N PHE A 70 3.80 4.91 4.10
CA PHE A 70 3.93 5.49 2.77
C PHE A 70 3.64 4.46 1.68
N LEU A 71 4.29 3.30 1.71
CA LEU A 71 4.04 2.23 0.73
C LEU A 71 2.60 1.73 0.80
N MET A 72 2.06 1.54 2.01
CA MET A 72 0.66 1.16 2.20
C MET A 72 -0.30 2.17 1.57
N LYS A 73 -0.08 3.46 1.80
CA LYS A 73 -0.94 4.51 1.24
C LYS A 73 -0.77 4.61 -0.28
N TRP A 74 0.45 4.45 -0.79
CA TRP A 74 0.74 4.55 -2.22
C TRP A 74 0.11 3.41 -3.02
N PHE A 75 0.30 2.17 -2.56
CA PHE A 75 -0.18 0.98 -3.26
C PHE A 75 -1.59 0.55 -2.85
N GLY A 76 -2.24 1.27 -1.94
CA GLY A 76 -3.59 0.95 -1.47
C GLY A 76 -3.67 -0.34 -0.65
N TRP A 77 -2.58 -0.75 0.00
CA TRP A 77 -2.54 -1.99 0.77
C TRP A 77 -3.47 -1.95 1.98
N THR A 78 -4.02 -3.11 2.33
CA THR A 78 -4.92 -3.26 3.47
C THR A 78 -4.16 -3.19 4.80
N VAL A 79 -4.90 -3.00 5.90
CA VAL A 79 -4.31 -3.06 7.25
C VAL A 79 -3.67 -4.43 7.50
N GLU A 80 -4.32 -5.51 7.08
CA GLU A 80 -3.79 -6.86 7.22
C GLU A 80 -2.45 -7.02 6.48
N GLN A 81 -2.38 -6.58 5.21
CA GLN A 81 -1.14 -6.58 4.43
C GLN A 81 -0.04 -5.75 5.12
N PHE A 82 -0.39 -4.59 5.70
CA PHE A 82 0.56 -3.77 6.46
C PHE A 82 1.14 -4.46 7.71
N GLU A 83 0.33 -5.27 8.42
CA GLU A 83 0.77 -5.95 9.64
C GLU A 83 1.93 -6.92 9.37
N TYR A 84 1.92 -7.57 8.20
CA TYR A 84 2.97 -8.49 7.75
C TYR A 84 4.27 -7.80 7.31
N LEU A 85 4.23 -6.50 6.97
CA LEU A 85 5.41 -5.78 6.50
C LEU A 85 6.49 -5.68 7.58
N ASN A 86 7.69 -6.08 7.17
CA ASN A 86 8.92 -5.91 7.95
C ASN A 86 9.41 -4.47 7.86
N ASN A 87 9.92 -3.96 8.99
CA ASN A 87 10.55 -2.65 9.03
C ASN A 87 11.76 -2.62 8.09
N PHE A 88 12.04 -1.43 7.56
CA PHE A 88 13.29 -1.17 6.86
C PHE A 88 14.48 -1.32 7.82
N ASP A 89 15.57 -1.89 7.33
CA ASP A 89 16.88 -1.81 7.97
C ASP A 89 17.41 -0.37 7.90
N ASN A 90 18.36 -0.03 8.78
CA ASN A 90 18.95 1.30 8.79
C ASN A 90 19.71 1.57 7.49
N GLY A 91 19.27 2.59 6.74
CA GLY A 91 19.85 2.95 5.45
C GLY A 91 19.42 2.04 4.30
N GLU A 92 18.45 1.15 4.51
CA GLU A 92 17.85 0.36 3.43
C GLU A 92 17.16 1.28 2.40
N ILE A 93 17.35 0.99 1.12
CA ILE A 93 16.75 1.70 0.01
C ILE A 93 15.75 0.76 -0.66
N ARG A 94 14.52 1.25 -0.86
CA ARG A 94 13.52 0.60 -1.71
C ARG A 94 13.13 1.57 -2.82
N ILE A 95 13.33 1.13 -4.05
CA ILE A 95 13.09 1.92 -5.25
C ILE A 95 11.71 1.57 -5.81
N MET A 96 10.93 2.60 -6.11
CA MET A 96 9.69 2.51 -6.87
C MET A 96 9.96 3.13 -8.24
N GLU A 97 9.80 2.36 -9.29
CA GLU A 97 10.04 2.82 -10.66
C GLU A 97 8.77 2.69 -11.49
N LEU A 98 8.63 3.58 -12.48
CA LEU A 98 7.50 3.58 -13.39
C LEU A 98 7.61 2.37 -14.33
N GLY A 99 6.59 1.50 -14.32
CA GLY A 99 6.45 0.44 -15.31
C GLY A 99 6.14 0.99 -16.70
N SER A 100 6.18 0.11 -17.71
CA SER A 100 5.89 0.49 -19.11
C SER A 100 4.48 1.04 -19.32
N GLY A 101 3.54 0.71 -18.42
CA GLY A 101 2.17 1.21 -18.47
C GLY A 101 1.93 2.53 -17.71
N GLY A 102 2.94 3.07 -17.02
CA GLY A 102 2.85 4.36 -16.34
C GLY A 102 2.43 4.30 -14.88
N GLU A 103 2.39 3.11 -14.27
CA GLU A 103 2.17 2.89 -12.84
C GLU A 103 3.50 2.58 -12.14
N TYR A 104 3.67 3.07 -10.91
CA TYR A 104 4.86 2.73 -10.12
C TYR A 104 4.79 1.31 -9.59
N SER A 105 5.91 0.61 -9.58
CA SER A 105 6.05 -0.74 -9.04
C SER A 105 7.40 -0.93 -8.33
N LEU A 106 7.40 -1.79 -7.30
CA LEU A 106 8.62 -2.28 -6.66
C LEU A 106 9.29 -3.40 -7.49
N SER A 107 8.52 -4.16 -8.28
CA SER A 107 9.05 -5.31 -9.03
C SER A 107 9.93 -4.95 -10.23
N VAL A 108 10.08 -3.66 -10.56
CA VAL A 108 10.99 -3.23 -11.64
C VAL A 108 12.45 -3.42 -11.19
N HIS A 109 12.73 -3.06 -9.93
CA HIS A 109 14.09 -3.04 -9.38
C HIS A 109 14.40 -4.16 -8.38
N HIS A 110 13.38 -4.80 -7.80
CA HIS A 110 13.56 -5.78 -6.72
C HIS A 110 13.03 -7.14 -7.12
N SER A 111 13.70 -8.20 -6.66
CA SER A 111 13.29 -9.58 -6.93
C SER A 111 12.13 -10.02 -6.03
N ASP A 112 11.41 -11.07 -6.43
CA ASP A 112 10.32 -11.62 -5.62
C ASP A 112 10.81 -12.05 -4.22
N GLU A 113 11.99 -12.64 -4.13
CA GLU A 113 12.57 -13.07 -2.86
C GLU A 113 12.85 -11.88 -1.92
N GLU A 114 13.22 -10.72 -2.46
CA GLU A 114 13.39 -9.49 -1.68
C GLU A 114 12.04 -8.97 -1.18
N LEU A 115 11.01 -8.96 -2.05
CA LEU A 115 9.66 -8.56 -1.68
C LEU A 115 9.07 -9.47 -0.59
N GLU A 116 9.25 -10.79 -0.70
CA GLU A 116 8.84 -11.76 0.32
C GLU A 116 9.59 -11.53 1.63
N LYS A 117 10.91 -11.27 1.57
CA LYS A 117 11.72 -10.94 2.76
C LYS A 117 11.22 -9.67 3.45
N TRP A 118 10.65 -8.72 2.71
CA TRP A 118 10.02 -7.52 3.26
C TRP A 118 8.62 -7.74 3.83
N GLY A 119 8.09 -8.96 3.71
CA GLY A 119 6.79 -9.36 4.23
C GLY A 119 5.62 -9.06 3.29
N LEU A 120 5.88 -8.87 1.99
CA LEU A 120 4.80 -8.79 1.00
C LEU A 120 4.16 -10.17 0.82
N SER A 121 2.83 -10.22 0.81
CA SER A 121 2.10 -11.44 0.50
C SER A 121 2.17 -11.76 -1.00
N ALA A 122 1.84 -13.00 -1.38
CA ALA A 122 1.77 -13.39 -2.79
C ALA A 122 0.81 -12.51 -3.61
N GLU A 123 -0.30 -12.06 -3.00
CA GLU A 123 -1.23 -11.12 -3.62
C GLU A 123 -0.57 -9.76 -3.88
N MET A 124 0.16 -9.22 -2.91
CA MET A 124 0.87 -7.94 -3.07
C MET A 124 1.93 -8.03 -4.16
N ILE A 125 2.69 -9.14 -4.21
CA ILE A 125 3.71 -9.36 -5.24
C ILE A 125 3.06 -9.48 -6.62
N ALA A 126 1.94 -10.20 -6.73
CA ALA A 126 1.18 -10.28 -7.97
C ALA A 126 0.70 -8.89 -8.44
N ASP A 127 0.21 -8.05 -7.52
CA ASP A 127 -0.16 -6.66 -7.83
C ASP A 127 1.04 -5.83 -8.30
N GLN A 128 2.20 -5.94 -7.63
CA GLN A 128 3.42 -5.24 -8.06
C GLN A 128 3.85 -5.66 -9.47
N LYS A 129 3.75 -6.94 -9.82
CA LYS A 129 4.02 -7.43 -11.17
C LYS A 129 3.01 -6.93 -12.19
N TRP A 130 1.72 -6.92 -11.84
CA TRP A 130 0.68 -6.40 -12.71
C TRP A 130 0.90 -4.91 -13.03
N ARG A 131 1.30 -4.11 -12.03
CA ARG A 131 1.65 -2.68 -12.19
C ARG A 131 2.79 -2.40 -13.17
N LEU A 132 3.65 -3.38 -13.46
CA LEU A 132 4.71 -3.21 -14.46
C LEU A 132 4.14 -2.92 -15.86
N THR A 133 3.02 -3.56 -16.19
CA THR A 133 2.41 -3.50 -17.52
C THR A 133 1.08 -2.76 -17.56
N ALA A 134 0.44 -2.57 -16.39
CA ALA A 134 -0.87 -1.92 -16.29
C ALA A 134 -0.85 -0.50 -16.82
N SER A 135 -1.79 -0.16 -17.70
CA SER A 135 -1.89 1.19 -18.23
C SER A 135 -2.46 2.14 -17.17
N LYS A 136 -2.02 3.40 -17.20
CA LYS A 136 -2.43 4.43 -16.23
C LYS A 136 -3.96 4.53 -16.13
N GLY A 137 -4.50 4.21 -14.95
CA GLY A 137 -5.94 4.25 -14.68
C GLY A 137 -6.70 2.93 -14.95
N GLU A 138 -6.04 1.88 -15.44
CA GLU A 138 -6.57 0.53 -15.36
C GLU A 138 -6.72 0.14 -13.89
N ARG A 139 -7.84 -0.52 -13.56
CA ARG A 139 -8.04 -1.09 -12.23
C ARG A 139 -7.64 -2.55 -12.29
N ASN A 140 -6.93 -2.99 -11.26
CA ASN A 140 -6.71 -4.41 -11.07
C ASN A 140 -7.99 -5.03 -10.51
N GLU A 141 -8.89 -5.49 -11.38
CA GLU A 141 -10.14 -6.17 -11.00
C GLU A 141 -9.89 -7.47 -10.20
N SER A 142 -8.67 -8.02 -10.26
CA SER A 142 -8.27 -9.18 -9.46
C SER A 142 -7.77 -8.81 -8.05
N CYS A 143 -7.54 -7.53 -7.76
CA CYS A 143 -7.13 -7.09 -6.42
C CYS A 143 -8.36 -6.83 -5.55
N SER A 144 -8.47 -7.58 -4.47
CA SER A 144 -9.66 -7.66 -3.61
C SER A 144 -10.09 -6.33 -2.96
N TRP A 145 -9.24 -5.30 -2.98
CA TRP A 145 -9.51 -4.00 -2.34
C TRP A 145 -9.90 -2.89 -3.33
N TYR A 146 -9.83 -3.11 -4.64
CA TYR A 146 -10.59 -2.27 -5.58
C TYR A 146 -12.08 -2.58 -5.34
N LEU A 147 -12.88 -1.52 -5.16
CA LEU A 147 -14.28 -1.44 -4.68
C LEU A 147 -15.20 -2.66 -4.88
N ASP A 148 -15.03 -3.44 -5.94
CA ASP A 148 -15.89 -4.56 -6.29
C ASP A 148 -15.79 -5.74 -5.29
N GLY A 149 -14.59 -6.07 -4.79
CA GLY A 149 -14.41 -7.16 -3.83
C GLY A 149 -15.09 -6.93 -2.47
N PHE A 150 -15.31 -5.67 -2.07
CA PHE A 150 -16.00 -5.34 -0.82
C PHE A 150 -17.50 -5.65 -0.88
N PHE A 151 -18.15 -5.65 -2.05
CA PHE A 151 -19.59 -5.92 -2.15
C PHE A 151 -19.92 -7.35 -2.61
N ASP A 152 -18.94 -8.11 -3.09
CA ASP A 152 -19.14 -9.49 -3.58
C ASP A 152 -19.76 -10.43 -2.52
N HIS A 153 -19.41 -10.24 -1.24
CA HIS A 153 -19.98 -11.04 -0.15
C HIS A 153 -21.45 -10.67 0.16
N LEU A 154 -21.89 -9.47 -0.22
CA LEU A 154 -23.29 -9.03 -0.06
C LEU A 154 -24.17 -9.54 -1.20
N GLN A 155 -23.59 -9.81 -2.39
CA GLN A 155 -24.33 -10.39 -3.51
C GLN A 155 -24.63 -11.89 -3.31
N ARG A 156 -23.82 -12.60 -2.52
CA ARG A 156 -24.03 -14.03 -2.23
C ARG A 156 -25.21 -14.34 -1.30
N SER A 157 -25.79 -13.35 -0.59
CA SER A 157 -26.89 -13.61 0.34
C SER A 157 -28.29 -13.58 -0.28
N SER A 158 -28.43 -13.18 -1.55
CA SER A 158 -29.75 -12.99 -2.19
C SER A 158 -30.29 -14.21 -2.95
N ASP A 159 -29.50 -15.26 -3.18
CA ASP A 159 -29.88 -16.35 -4.11
C ASP A 159 -30.26 -17.70 -3.45
N ASP A 160 -30.25 -17.81 -2.13
CA ASP A 160 -30.50 -19.10 -1.43
C ASP A 160 -31.94 -19.31 -0.88
N ASN A 161 -32.96 -18.63 -1.43
CA ASN A 161 -34.36 -18.79 -0.97
C ASN A 161 -35.35 -19.14 -2.10
N ASN A 162 -35.05 -20.14 -2.94
CA ASN A 162 -36.07 -20.76 -3.80
C ASN A 162 -35.76 -22.24 -4.00
N ASN A 163 -35.99 -23.05 -2.97
CA ASN A 163 -36.22 -24.50 -3.10
C ASN A 163 -36.97 -25.00 -1.86
N ASP A 164 -38.31 -24.96 -1.91
CA ASP A 164 -39.24 -25.84 -1.20
C ASP A 164 -40.61 -25.63 -1.88
N ALA A 165 -40.99 -26.44 -2.86
CA ALA A 165 -41.58 -27.78 -2.78
C ALA A 165 -43.05 -27.72 -3.24
N ASP A 166 -43.29 -28.26 -4.43
CA ASP A 166 -44.62 -28.69 -4.87
C ASP A 166 -45.21 -29.70 -3.87
N VAL A 167 -46.47 -29.46 -3.47
CA VAL A 167 -47.63 -30.38 -3.28
C VAL A 167 -48.64 -29.75 -2.31
#